data_AF-A0A3A9S492-F1
#
_entry.id   AF-A0A3A9S492-F1
#
_cell.length_a   1.000
_cell.length_b   1.000
_cell.length_c   1.000
_cell.angle_alpha   90.00
_cell.angle_beta   90.00
_cell.angle_gamma   90.00
#
_symmetry.space_group_name_H-M   'P 1'
#
loop_
_entity.id
_entity.type
_entity.pdbx_description
1 polymer ?
#
loop_
_entity_poly.entity_id
_entity_poly.type
_entity_poly.pdbx_seq_one_letter_code
_entity_poly.pdbx_strand_id
1 'polypeptide(L)'
;MSLMDHMIDVNGVNQLGGEFYDLGERYKTLLDQVDAEAERASTEGMVGDNQLKFHSVTSTISPTMIKQAMKVMGFGEGAKKMATNTVNTDKELASNYNVKS
;
A
#
# COMPACT_ATOMS: atom_id res chain seq x y z
N MET A 1 -12.13 28.57 17.96
CA MET A 1 -11.56 27.31 17.45
C MET A 1 -10.12 27.28 17.88
N SER A 2 -9.75 26.26 18.65
CA SER A 2 -8.43 26.13 19.28
C SER A 2 -7.45 25.50 18.30
N LEU A 3 -6.16 25.85 18.35
CA LEU A 3 -5.10 25.18 17.59
C LEU A 3 -5.09 23.65 17.78
N MET A 4 -5.69 23.14 18.87
CA MET A 4 -5.86 21.71 19.13
C MET A 4 -6.74 20.97 18.10
N ASP A 5 -7.64 21.65 17.39
CA ASP A 5 -8.54 21.00 16.42
C ASP A 5 -7.83 20.62 15.10
N HIS A 6 -6.55 20.98 14.94
CA HIS A 6 -5.72 20.69 13.75
C HIS A 6 -4.49 19.82 14.03
N MET A 7 -4.32 19.27 15.23
CA MET A 7 -3.25 18.28 15.45
C MET A 7 -3.58 17.01 14.69
N ILE A 8 -2.83 16.75 13.62
CA ILE A 8 -2.85 15.48 12.91
C ILE A 8 -2.57 14.39 13.96
N ASP A 9 -3.49 13.43 14.10
CA ASP A 9 -3.24 12.24 14.91
C ASP A 9 -2.13 11.42 14.25
N VAL A 10 -0.90 11.72 14.62
CA VAL A 10 0.31 11.12 14.06
C VAL A 10 0.33 9.61 14.28
N ASN A 11 -0.19 9.15 15.42
CA ASN A 11 -0.28 7.72 15.72
C ASN A 11 -1.33 7.04 14.84
N GLY A 12 -2.50 7.66 14.69
CA GLY A 12 -3.55 7.19 13.79
C GLY A 12 -3.09 7.14 12.33
N VAL A 13 -2.38 8.15 11.83
CA VAL A 13 -1.83 8.18 10.47
C VAL A 13 -0.76 7.11 10.27
N ASN A 14 0.12 6.90 11.25
CA ASN A 14 1.15 5.85 11.18
C ASN A 14 0.53 4.44 11.15
N GLN A 15 -0.48 4.20 12.00
CA GLN A 15 -1.20 2.93 12.04
C GLN A 15 -1.93 2.67 10.72
N LEU A 16 -2.72 3.64 10.26
CA LEU A 16 -3.45 3.55 8.99
C LEU A 16 -2.48 3.33 7.81
N GLY A 17 -1.33 4.00 7.83
CA GLY A 17 -0.27 3.80 6.83
C GLY A 17 0.31 2.38 6.85
N GLY A 18 0.43 1.77 8.03
CA GLY A 18 0.78 0.35 8.17
C GLY A 18 -0.27 -0.58 7.59
N GLU A 19 -1.54 -0.36 7.93
CA GLU A 19 -2.65 -1.17 7.41
C GLU A 19 -2.75 -1.12 5.88
N PHE A 20 -2.56 0.06 5.27
CA PHE A 20 -2.52 0.17 3.81
C PHE A 20 -1.32 -0.52 3.19
N TYR A 21 -0.15 -0.43 3.82
CA TYR A 21 1.03 -1.15 3.35
C TYR A 21 0.79 -2.67 3.34
N ASP A 22 0.34 -3.22 4.47
CA ASP A 22 0.08 -4.65 4.62
C ASP A 22 -1.03 -5.13 3.67
N LEU A 23 -2.06 -4.30 3.46
CA LEU A 23 -3.12 -4.57 2.50
C LEU A 23 -2.59 -4.65 1.07
N GLY A 24 -1.75 -3.71 0.68
CA GLY A 24 -1.12 -3.71 -0.65
C GLY A 24 -0.19 -4.91 -0.85
N GLU A 25 0.55 -5.32 0.18
CA GLU A 25 1.40 -6.50 0.14
C GLU A 25 0.57 -7.78 -0.06
N ARG A 26 -0.53 -7.94 0.70
CA ARG A 26 -1.48 -9.05 0.54
C ARG A 26 -2.08 -9.12 -0.88
N TYR A 27 -2.47 -7.97 -1.43
CA TYR A 27 -2.98 -7.92 -2.80
C TYR A 27 -1.93 -8.36 -3.81
N LYS A 28 -0.67 -7.93 -3.65
CA LYS A 28 0.43 -8.36 -4.51
C LYS A 28 0.62 -9.88 -4.43
N THR A 29 0.66 -10.47 -3.24
CA THR A 29 0.79 -11.93 -3.08
C THR A 29 -0.34 -12.69 -3.76
N LEU A 30 -1.59 -12.22 -3.62
CA LEU A 30 -2.74 -12.83 -4.29
C LEU A 30 -2.62 -12.78 -5.82
N LEU A 31 -2.12 -11.68 -6.37
CA LEU A 31 -1.91 -11.54 -7.81
C LEU A 31 -0.76 -12.44 -8.30
N ASP A 32 0.34 -12.52 -7.54
CA ASP A 32 1.45 -13.43 -7.82
C ASP A 32 0.96 -14.90 -7.84
N GLN A 33 0.03 -15.28 -6.96
CA GLN A 33 -0.61 -16.60 -6.95
C GLN A 33 -1.53 -16.83 -8.16
N VAL A 34 -2.31 -15.82 -8.55
CA VAL A 34 -3.18 -15.89 -9.74
C VAL A 34 -2.36 -16.07 -11.00
N ASP A 35 -1.25 -15.35 -11.14
CA ASP A 35 -0.35 -15.46 -12.29
C ASP A 35 0.33 -16.84 -12.34
N ALA A 36 0.76 -17.38 -11.20
CA ALA A 36 1.34 -18.72 -11.11
C ALA A 36 0.32 -19.83 -11.45
N GLU A 37 -0.90 -19.74 -10.92
CA GLU A 37 -1.98 -20.67 -11.27
C GLU A 37 -2.36 -20.54 -12.74
N ALA A 38 -2.24 -19.33 -13.29
CA ALA A 38 -2.50 -19.10 -14.68
C ALA A 38 -1.50 -19.77 -15.63
N GLU A 39 -0.22 -19.69 -15.28
CA GLU A 39 0.84 -20.40 -15.99
C GLU A 39 0.66 -21.92 -15.89
N ARG A 40 0.26 -22.42 -14.71
CA ARG A 40 -0.06 -23.84 -14.50
C ARG A 40 -1.22 -24.29 -15.40
N ALA A 41 -2.33 -23.55 -15.42
CA ALA A 41 -3.50 -23.87 -16.23
C ALA A 41 -3.21 -23.82 -17.75
N SER A 42 -2.34 -22.91 -18.19
CA SER A 42 -1.84 -22.90 -19.57
C SER A 42 -0.99 -24.13 -19.89
N THR A 43 -0.20 -24.61 -18.93
CA THR A 43 0.69 -25.78 -19.09
C THR A 43 -0.09 -27.11 -19.06
N GLU A 44 -1.19 -27.16 -18.29
CA GLU A 44 -2.08 -28.33 -18.18
C GLU A 44 -3.02 -28.51 -19.39
N GLY A 45 -2.90 -27.68 -20.42
CA GLY A 45 -3.59 -27.88 -21.69
C GLY A 45 -4.96 -27.20 -21.78
N MET A 46 -5.13 -26.00 -21.21
CA MET A 46 -6.21 -25.11 -21.67
C MET A 46 -6.02 -24.82 -23.16
N VAL A 47 -6.84 -25.43 -24.02
CA VAL A 47 -6.80 -25.24 -25.50
C VAL A 47 -7.99 -24.40 -25.96
N GLY A 48 -7.76 -23.43 -26.85
CA GLY A 48 -8.81 -22.68 -27.56
C GLY A 48 -9.27 -21.40 -26.84
N ASP A 49 -10.54 -21.03 -27.00
CA ASP A 49 -11.10 -19.74 -26.53
C ASP A 49 -10.91 -19.47 -25.03
N ASN A 50 -10.84 -20.53 -24.21
CA ASN A 50 -10.62 -20.40 -22.77
C ASN A 50 -9.19 -19.94 -22.45
N GLN A 51 -8.19 -20.35 -23.23
CA GLN A 51 -6.81 -19.87 -23.09
C GLN A 51 -6.71 -18.38 -23.44
N LEU A 52 -7.37 -17.94 -24.51
CA LEU A 52 -7.36 -16.54 -24.96
C LEU A 52 -8.03 -15.60 -23.95
N LYS A 53 -9.20 -15.99 -23.41
CA LYS A 53 -9.90 -15.20 -22.38
C LYS A 53 -9.09 -15.11 -21.11
N PHE A 54 -8.50 -16.23 -20.71
CA PHE A 54 -7.72 -16.31 -19.49
C PHE A 54 -6.38 -15.56 -19.61
N HIS A 55 -5.70 -15.65 -20.75
CA HIS A 55 -4.53 -14.84 -21.07
C HIS A 55 -4.85 -13.34 -21.14
N SER A 56 -6.02 -12.95 -21.68
CA SER A 56 -6.47 -11.55 -21.68
C SER A 56 -6.67 -11.00 -20.27
N VAL A 57 -7.27 -11.80 -19.38
CA VAL A 57 -7.44 -11.45 -17.96
C VAL A 57 -6.09 -11.28 -17.29
N THR A 58 -5.17 -12.24 -17.41
CA THR A 58 -3.88 -12.18 -16.72
C THR A 58 -2.94 -11.13 -17.32
N SER A 59 -2.95 -10.93 -18.64
CA SER A 59 -2.09 -9.91 -19.30
C SER A 59 -2.53 -8.47 -19.08
N THR A 60 -3.81 -8.22 -18.75
CA THR A 60 -4.37 -6.86 -18.66
C THR A 60 -4.80 -6.50 -17.24
N ILE A 61 -5.44 -7.44 -16.53
CA ILE A 61 -6.01 -7.20 -15.20
C ILE A 61 -4.93 -7.35 -14.12
N SER A 62 -4.07 -8.38 -14.18
CA SER A 62 -2.99 -8.57 -13.18
C SER A 62 -2.05 -7.35 -13.11
N PRO A 63 -1.51 -6.80 -14.21
CA PRO A 63 -0.62 -5.63 -14.15
C PRO A 63 -1.33 -4.37 -13.62
N THR A 64 -2.61 -4.21 -13.95
CA THR A 64 -3.40 -3.08 -13.46
C THR A 64 -3.64 -3.18 -11.96
N MET A 65 -3.99 -4.38 -11.47
CA MET A 65 -4.17 -4.65 -10.04
C MET A 65 -2.86 -4.51 -9.27
N ILE A 66 -1.74 -4.98 -9.82
CA ILE A 66 -0.40 -4.80 -9.23
C ILE A 66 -0.07 -3.32 -9.10
N LYS A 67 -0.32 -2.51 -10.14
CA LYS A 67 -0.12 -1.06 -10.08
C LYS A 67 -0.97 -0.39 -9.00
N GLN A 68 -2.20 -0.85 -8.79
CA GLN A 68 -3.04 -0.33 -7.70
C GLN A 68 -2.52 -0.75 -6.34
N ALA A 69 -2.13 -2.02 -6.16
CA ALA A 69 -1.50 -2.50 -4.93
C ALA A 69 -0.24 -1.69 -4.59
N MET A 70 0.61 -1.41 -5.57
CA MET A 70 1.80 -0.55 -5.41
C MET A 70 1.45 0.88 -5.00
N LYS A 71 0.38 1.47 -5.54
CA LYS A 71 -0.09 2.80 -5.13
C LYS A 71 -0.57 2.80 -3.68
N VAL A 72 -1.29 1.76 -3.27
CA VAL A 72 -1.77 1.60 -1.89
C VAL A 72 -0.60 1.42 -0.92
N MET A 73 0.39 0.59 -1.27
CA MET A 73 1.63 0.47 -0.49
C MET A 73 2.37 1.79 -0.38
N GLY A 74 2.56 2.50 -1.51
CA GLY A 74 3.25 3.80 -1.53
C GLY A 74 2.52 4.88 -0.74
N PHE A 75 1.19 4.86 -0.71
CA PHE A 75 0.41 5.72 0.19
C PHE A 75 0.69 5.37 1.66
N GLY A 76 0.71 4.08 1.99
CA GLY A 76 1.04 3.60 3.34
C GLY A 76 2.44 4.01 3.81
N GLU A 77 3.45 3.85 2.95
CA GLU A 77 4.82 4.32 3.21
C GLU A 77 4.88 5.84 3.37
N GLY A 78 4.18 6.58 2.51
CA GLY A 78 4.09 8.03 2.59
C GLY A 78 3.49 8.51 3.91
N ALA A 79 2.41 7.87 4.37
CA ALA A 79 1.77 8.15 5.65
C ALA A 79 2.71 7.86 6.84
N LYS A 80 3.39 6.70 6.85
CA LYS A 80 4.40 6.37 7.88
C LYS A 80 5.55 7.39 7.91
N LYS A 81 6.05 7.80 6.75
CA LYS A 81 7.11 8.80 6.62
C LYS A 81 6.65 10.17 7.10
N MET A 82 5.44 10.58 6.74
CA MET A 82 4.84 11.82 7.22
C MET A 82 4.73 11.82 8.74
N ALA A 83 4.20 10.74 9.33
CA ALA A 83 4.08 10.61 10.77
C ALA A 83 5.45 10.71 11.48
N THR A 84 6.46 10.01 10.96
CA THR A 84 7.83 10.07 11.50
C THR A 84 8.41 11.48 11.43
N ASN A 85 8.24 12.17 10.29
CA ASN A 85 8.71 13.53 10.11
C ASN A 85 8.02 14.50 11.09
N THR A 86 6.71 14.38 11.29
CA THR A 86 5.97 15.21 12.25
C THR A 86 6.50 15.02 13.67
N VAL A 87 6.73 13.78 14.13
CA VAL A 87 7.32 13.52 15.46
C VAL A 87 8.71 14.15 15.59
N ASN A 88 9.53 14.06 14.54
CA ASN A 88 10.88 14.63 14.56
C ASN A 88 10.85 16.16 14.60
N THR A 89 9.99 16.79 13.80
CA THR A 89 9.78 18.25 13.83
C THR A 89 9.27 18.72 15.20
N ASP A 90 8.32 18.00 15.80
CA ASP A 90 7.83 18.34 17.15
C ASP A 90 8.93 18.22 18.21
N LYS A 91 9.78 17.20 18.13
CA LYS A 91 10.95 17.05 19.02
C LYS A 91 11.96 18.18 18.83
N GLU A 92 12.25 18.55 17.59
CA GLU A 92 13.17 19.66 17.27
C GLU A 92 12.61 20.99 17.77
N LEU A 93 11.31 21.25 17.57
CA LEU A 93 10.65 22.43 18.10
C LEU A 93 10.67 22.46 19.64
N ALA A 94 10.36 21.35 20.30
CA ALA A 94 10.43 21.27 21.76
C ALA A 94 11.85 21.53 22.30
N SER A 95 12.87 20.97 21.64
CA SER A 95 14.29 21.17 21.98
C SER A 95 14.75 22.62 21.74
N ASN A 96 14.35 23.23 20.63
CA ASN A 96 14.79 24.58 20.25
C ASN A 96 14.06 25.67 21.04
N TYR A 97 12.80 25.45 21.40
CA TYR A 97 12.00 26.44 22.13
C TYR A 97 11.99 26.24 23.65
N ASN A 98 12.74 25.26 24.17
CA ASN A 98 12.86 24.97 25.60
C ASN A 98 11.48 24.87 26.30
N VAL A 99 10.49 24.32 25.58
CA VAL A 99 9.14 24.12 26.10
C VAL A 99 9.22 22.93 27.06
N LYS A 100 9.50 23.20 28.34
CA LYS A 100 9.32 22.21 29.39
C LYS A 100 7.84 21.89 29.49
N SER A 101 7.46 20.66 29.14
CA SER A 101 6.18 20.06 29.55
C SER A 101 6.09 19.98 31.06
#